data_AF-A0A1H8F2F5-F1
#
_entry.id   AF-A0A1H8F2F5-F1
#
_cell.length_a   1.000
_cell.length_b   1.000
_cell.length_c   1.000
_cell.angle_alpha   90.00
_cell.angle_beta   90.00
_cell.angle_gamma   90.00
#
_symmetry.space_group_name_H-M   'P 1'
#
loop_
_entity.id
_entity.type
_entity.pdbx_description
1 polymer ?
#
loop_
_entity_poly.entity_id
_entity_poly.type
_entity_poly.pdbx_seq_one_letter_code
_entity_poly.pdbx_strand_id
1 'polypeptide(L)'
;MILLQRCSGVLIVFLKVVWQARLITKSNVNLTQLHTNHNKIMTENIKRGGKTGLITKGDASTGIQPLPHNQRLHKSCLLAKYRLKDQLQKRINTCIEENFMSVLNEVKFYLAQQPQIVFERDYRHDNRENAHAMHAFISNSFYFYLECDFVFHYKIEFAFHDCAYESKFRDLLSRFQLNKQIKEVALQPSFPIFYKAVLAIQDPKYTYLLKEQ
;
A
#
# COMPACT_ATOMS: atom_id res chain seq x y z
N MET A 1 36.91 -23.43 16.89
CA MET A 1 37.24 -22.46 15.84
C MET A 1 36.02 -22.31 14.94
N ILE A 2 35.33 -21.17 15.07
CA ILE A 2 34.30 -20.56 14.19
C ILE A 2 32.98 -21.34 13.97
N LEU A 3 32.02 -21.09 14.87
CA LEU A 3 30.57 -21.06 14.57
C LEU A 3 30.21 -19.62 14.17
N LEU A 4 29.83 -19.38 12.93
CA LEU A 4 29.26 -18.09 12.50
C LEU A 4 28.45 -18.25 11.22
N GLN A 5 27.18 -18.64 11.36
CA GLN A 5 26.21 -18.41 10.29
C GLN A 5 24.78 -18.46 10.84
N ARG A 6 24.00 -17.43 10.48
CA ARG A 6 22.54 -17.22 10.68
C ARG A 6 22.13 -16.19 11.75
N CYS A 7 22.56 -14.94 11.56
CA CYS A 7 21.86 -13.77 12.09
C CYS A 7 21.62 -12.72 10.99
N SER A 8 20.77 -13.01 10.00
CA SER A 8 20.37 -12.03 8.98
C SER A 8 18.87 -11.95 8.70
N GLY A 9 18.05 -12.85 9.27
CA GLY A 9 16.59 -12.84 9.09
C GLY A 9 15.82 -11.93 10.06
N VAL A 10 16.37 -11.68 11.25
CA VAL A 10 15.65 -10.95 12.32
C VAL A 10 15.64 -9.43 12.06
N LEU A 11 16.64 -8.89 11.37
CA LEU A 11 16.78 -7.44 11.16
C LEU A 11 15.78 -6.87 10.14
N ILE A 12 15.35 -7.67 9.16
CA ILE A 12 14.41 -7.22 8.11
C ILE A 12 12.97 -7.18 8.64
N VAL A 13 12.60 -8.12 9.52
CA VAL A 13 11.29 -8.12 10.18
C VAL A 13 11.20 -6.98 11.19
N PHE A 14 12.29 -6.69 11.91
CA PHE A 14 12.37 -5.50 12.77
C PHE A 14 12.26 -4.21 11.97
N LEU A 15 12.76 -4.11 10.73
CA LEU A 15 12.57 -2.91 9.92
C LEU A 15 11.13 -2.75 9.39
N LYS A 16 10.40 -3.83 9.05
CA LYS A 16 8.96 -3.74 8.70
C LYS A 16 8.12 -3.32 9.93
N VAL A 17 8.36 -3.90 11.10
CA VAL A 17 7.63 -3.58 12.36
C VAL A 17 8.04 -2.23 12.94
N VAL A 18 9.33 -1.88 12.95
CA VAL A 18 9.80 -0.55 13.39
C VAL A 18 9.38 0.51 12.38
N TRP A 19 9.25 0.25 11.09
CA TRP A 19 8.76 1.26 10.15
C TRP A 19 7.22 1.42 10.21
N GLN A 20 6.47 0.32 10.38
CA GLN A 20 5.04 0.38 10.75
C GLN A 20 4.81 1.05 12.11
N ALA A 21 5.75 0.95 13.06
CA ALA A 21 5.67 1.60 14.38
C ALA A 21 6.31 3.00 14.46
N ARG A 22 7.21 3.37 13.54
CA ARG A 22 7.89 4.69 13.51
C ARG A 22 7.13 5.72 12.69
N LEU A 23 6.16 5.29 11.88
CA LEU A 23 5.07 6.15 11.39
C LEU A 23 4.08 6.53 12.52
N ILE A 24 4.05 5.78 13.63
CA ILE A 24 3.09 5.98 14.74
C ILE A 24 3.55 7.05 15.73
N THR A 25 4.86 7.30 15.89
CA THR A 25 5.37 8.27 16.89
C THR A 25 5.73 9.64 16.32
N LYS A 26 6.02 9.77 15.02
CA LYS A 26 6.39 11.07 14.42
C LYS A 26 5.21 11.96 14.03
N SER A 27 3.99 11.43 13.89
CA SER A 27 2.80 12.22 13.54
C SER A 27 2.25 13.02 14.72
N ASN A 28 2.34 12.50 15.96
CA ASN A 28 1.79 13.18 17.14
C ASN A 28 2.71 14.23 17.78
N VAL A 29 4.02 14.21 17.52
CA VAL A 29 4.95 15.21 18.09
C VAL A 29 5.06 16.48 17.22
N ASN A 30 4.72 16.41 15.93
CA ASN A 30 4.85 17.54 15.00
C ASN A 30 3.58 18.40 14.83
N LEU A 31 2.40 17.91 15.21
CA LEU A 31 1.15 18.67 15.07
C LEU A 31 1.02 19.82 16.09
N THR A 32 1.73 19.76 17.22
CA THR A 32 1.77 20.84 18.22
C THR A 32 2.84 21.90 17.94
N GLN A 33 3.84 21.66 17.09
CA GLN A 33 4.88 22.66 16.72
C GLN A 33 4.65 23.37 15.38
N LEU A 34 3.77 22.85 14.50
CA LEU A 34 3.51 23.44 13.18
C LEU A 34 2.46 24.57 13.17
N HIS A 35 1.65 24.70 14.23
CA HIS A 35 0.65 25.77 14.31
C HIS A 35 1.21 27.15 14.70
N THR A 36 2.47 27.24 15.14
CA THR A 36 3.09 28.53 15.53
C THR A 36 3.97 29.16 14.45
N ASN A 37 4.33 28.43 13.38
CA ASN A 37 5.28 28.93 12.36
C ASN A 37 4.67 29.28 10.99
N HIS A 38 3.38 29.03 10.77
CA HIS A 38 2.76 29.28 9.46
C HIS A 38 2.31 30.72 9.18
N ASN A 39 2.44 31.64 10.14
CA ASN A 39 2.09 33.06 9.98
C ASN A 39 3.24 33.98 9.54
N LYS A 40 4.44 33.43 9.22
CA LYS A 40 5.63 34.26 8.93
C LYS A 40 6.17 34.17 7.49
N ILE A 41 5.59 33.34 6.61
CA ILE A 41 6.16 33.04 5.27
C ILE A 41 5.14 33.29 4.14
N MET A 42 4.27 34.31 4.27
CA MET A 42 3.27 34.67 3.24
C MET A 42 3.39 36.12 2.74
N THR A 43 4.49 36.84 3.02
CA THR A 43 4.66 38.24 2.61
C THR A 43 5.82 38.55 1.67
N GLU A 44 6.59 37.56 1.21
CA GLU A 44 7.66 37.80 0.24
C GLU A 44 7.66 36.72 -0.82
N ASN A 45 7.05 37.00 -1.97
CA ASN A 45 7.52 36.62 -3.31
C ASN A 45 6.47 36.98 -4.38
N ILE A 46 6.20 38.28 -4.52
CA ILE A 46 5.69 38.85 -5.76
C ILE A 46 6.74 39.84 -6.23
N LYS A 47 7.69 39.39 -7.06
CA LYS A 47 8.47 40.18 -8.02
C LYS A 47 9.52 39.29 -8.69
N ARG A 48 9.65 39.46 -10.02
CA ARG A 48 10.50 38.75 -11.02
C ARG A 48 9.67 37.70 -11.78
N GLY A 49 9.27 37.89 -13.03
CA GLY A 49 9.92 38.60 -14.14
C GLY A 49 10.29 37.54 -15.20
N GLY A 50 9.60 37.54 -16.34
CA GLY A 50 9.56 36.42 -17.30
C GLY A 50 10.74 36.27 -18.27
N LYS A 51 10.62 35.30 -19.20
CA LYS A 51 10.97 35.39 -20.63
C LYS A 51 10.69 34.08 -21.38
N THR A 52 10.36 34.27 -22.66
CA THR A 52 9.98 33.35 -23.74
C THR A 52 11.13 32.56 -24.38
N GLY A 53 10.81 31.42 -25.02
CA GLY A 53 11.58 30.75 -26.09
C GLY A 53 11.07 29.31 -26.31
N LEU A 54 10.31 28.98 -27.37
CA LEU A 54 10.65 28.64 -28.78
C LEU A 54 11.17 27.19 -28.99
N ILE A 55 10.66 26.55 -30.07
CA ILE A 55 11.08 25.35 -30.85
C ILE A 55 10.85 23.96 -30.19
N THR A 56 10.39 22.87 -30.83
CA THR A 56 10.41 22.35 -32.23
C THR A 56 9.24 21.35 -32.48
N LYS A 57 8.83 21.24 -33.75
CA LYS A 57 8.05 20.10 -34.28
C LYS A 57 8.98 18.91 -34.52
N GLY A 58 8.58 17.71 -34.13
CA GLY A 58 9.31 16.46 -34.42
C GLY A 58 8.51 15.21 -34.05
N ASP A 59 8.06 14.52 -35.10
CA ASP A 59 7.89 13.08 -35.29
C ASP A 59 7.00 12.22 -34.38
N ALA A 60 6.06 11.54 -35.05
CA ALA A 60 5.25 10.46 -34.55
C ALA A 60 6.11 9.25 -34.16
N SER A 61 6.26 9.01 -32.86
CA SER A 61 6.71 7.70 -32.35
C SER A 61 6.05 7.42 -31.01
N THR A 62 5.23 6.37 -30.99
CA THR A 62 4.56 5.74 -29.82
C THR A 62 3.81 6.70 -28.89
N GLY A 63 2.48 6.63 -28.90
CA GLY A 63 1.56 7.40 -28.06
C GLY A 63 1.66 7.12 -26.55
N ILE A 64 2.83 7.36 -25.97
CA ILE A 64 3.04 7.49 -24.54
C ILE A 64 2.91 8.99 -24.25
N GLN A 65 1.76 9.39 -23.71
CA GLN A 65 1.57 10.79 -23.31
C GLN A 65 2.68 11.19 -22.33
N PRO A 66 3.36 12.33 -22.56
CA PRO A 66 4.38 12.81 -21.64
C PRO A 66 3.75 13.06 -20.27
N LEU A 67 4.37 12.47 -19.24
CA LEU A 67 3.92 12.60 -17.86
C LEU A 67 3.95 14.08 -17.44
N PRO A 68 2.96 14.57 -16.69
CA PRO A 68 2.93 15.94 -16.22
C PRO A 68 4.19 16.24 -15.39
N HIS A 69 4.93 17.27 -15.82
CA HIS A 69 6.30 17.60 -15.39
C HIS A 69 6.46 17.85 -13.86
N ASN A 70 5.36 18.02 -13.13
CA ASN A 70 5.37 18.39 -11.71
C ASN A 70 4.84 17.31 -10.74
N GLN A 71 4.41 16.14 -11.22
CA GLN A 71 4.06 15.03 -10.32
C GLN A 71 5.20 14.02 -10.29
N ARG A 72 6.07 14.15 -9.29
CA ARG A 72 6.99 13.06 -8.94
C ARG A 72 6.13 11.84 -8.61
N LEU A 73 6.10 10.86 -9.50
CA LEU A 73 5.47 9.57 -9.28
C LEU A 73 6.26 8.84 -8.18
N HIS A 74 5.86 9.05 -6.93
CA HIS A 74 6.51 8.42 -5.79
C HIS A 74 6.02 6.98 -5.57
N LYS A 75 4.87 6.60 -6.14
CA LYS A 75 4.31 5.26 -5.99
C LYS A 75 4.89 4.27 -6.97
N SER A 76 5.41 3.17 -6.44
CA SER A 76 6.00 2.08 -7.21
C SER A 76 5.01 1.45 -8.18
N CYS A 77 3.71 1.40 -7.85
CA CYS A 77 2.67 0.91 -8.76
C CYS A 77 2.47 1.82 -10.00
N LEU A 78 2.58 3.14 -9.83
CA LEU A 78 2.54 4.06 -10.97
C LEU A 78 3.80 3.92 -11.81
N LEU A 79 4.97 3.85 -11.17
CA LEU A 79 6.23 3.59 -11.87
C LEU A 79 6.21 2.27 -12.62
N ALA A 80 5.62 1.21 -12.06
CA ALA A 80 5.44 -0.08 -12.75
C ALA A 80 4.66 0.09 -14.06
N LYS A 81 3.56 0.87 -14.04
CA LYS A 81 2.74 1.12 -15.23
C LYS A 81 3.50 1.87 -16.33
N TYR A 82 4.26 2.91 -15.95
CA TYR A 82 4.92 3.78 -16.94
C TYR A 82 6.34 3.34 -17.34
N ARG A 83 7.12 2.76 -16.42
CA ARG A 83 8.55 2.48 -16.63
C ARG A 83 8.87 1.03 -16.98
N LEU A 84 8.01 0.06 -16.67
CA LEU A 84 8.25 -1.31 -17.09
C LEU A 84 8.16 -1.41 -18.61
N LYS A 85 9.28 -1.75 -19.26
CA LYS A 85 9.30 -2.10 -20.68
C LYS A 85 8.75 -3.50 -20.92
N ASP A 86 8.88 -4.38 -19.93
CA ASP A 86 8.39 -5.75 -19.99
C ASP A 86 6.86 -5.80 -19.97
N GLN A 87 6.27 -6.17 -21.11
CA GLN A 87 4.83 -6.32 -21.28
C GLN A 87 4.28 -7.54 -20.55
N LEU A 88 5.08 -8.60 -20.39
CA LEU A 88 4.68 -9.79 -19.63
C LEU A 88 4.50 -9.42 -18.16
N GLN A 89 5.49 -8.74 -17.57
CA GLN A 89 5.39 -8.30 -16.18
C GLN A 89 4.22 -7.36 -15.93
N LYS A 90 3.92 -6.45 -16.87
CA LYS A 90 2.72 -5.60 -16.80
C LYS A 90 1.42 -6.42 -16.75
N ARG A 91 1.28 -7.42 -17.62
CA ARG A 91 0.10 -8.32 -17.64
C ARG A 91 0.00 -9.12 -16.35
N ILE A 92 1.12 -9.62 -15.84
CA ILE A 92 1.19 -10.33 -14.55
C ILE A 92 0.70 -9.42 -13.42
N ASN A 93 1.20 -8.19 -13.34
CA ASN A 93 0.77 -7.22 -12.33
C ASN A 93 -0.73 -6.90 -12.43
N THR A 94 -1.24 -6.67 -13.65
CA THR A 94 -2.68 -6.45 -13.85
C THR A 94 -3.50 -7.64 -13.36
N CYS A 95 -3.10 -8.87 -13.71
CA CYS A 95 -3.78 -10.08 -13.27
C CYS A 95 -3.78 -10.23 -11.73
N ILE A 96 -2.69 -9.89 -11.06
CA ILE A 96 -2.61 -9.91 -9.59
C ILE A 96 -3.56 -8.87 -8.98
N GLU A 97 -3.60 -7.66 -9.54
CA GLU A 97 -4.49 -6.59 -9.07
C GLU A 97 -5.97 -6.98 -9.25
N GLU A 98 -6.33 -7.56 -10.40
CA GLU A 98 -7.68 -8.09 -10.66
C GLU A 98 -8.05 -9.22 -9.71
N ASN A 99 -7.15 -10.20 -9.51
CA ASN A 99 -7.36 -11.31 -8.58
C ASN A 99 -7.50 -10.82 -7.14
N PHE A 100 -6.68 -9.84 -6.73
CA PHE A 100 -6.79 -9.23 -5.41
C PHE A 100 -8.19 -8.62 -5.21
N MET A 101 -8.67 -7.82 -6.16
CA MET A 101 -9.99 -7.20 -6.06
C MET A 101 -11.12 -8.24 -6.07
N SER A 102 -11.01 -9.28 -6.89
CA SER A 102 -11.98 -10.38 -6.93
C SER A 102 -12.06 -11.12 -5.60
N VAL A 103 -10.92 -11.54 -5.03
CA VAL A 103 -10.86 -12.20 -3.72
C VAL A 103 -11.37 -11.29 -2.62
N LEU A 104 -11.00 -10.01 -2.64
CA LEU A 104 -11.45 -9.04 -1.64
C LEU A 104 -12.97 -8.89 -1.63
N ASN A 105 -13.61 -8.85 -2.79
CA ASN A 105 -15.07 -8.76 -2.88
C ASN A 105 -15.76 -10.01 -2.31
N GLU A 106 -15.24 -11.20 -2.64
CA GLU A 106 -15.74 -12.46 -2.07
C GLU A 106 -15.56 -12.51 -0.55
N VAL A 107 -14.39 -12.14 -0.05
CA VAL A 107 -14.12 -12.07 1.39
C VAL A 107 -15.10 -11.13 2.08
N LYS A 108 -15.32 -9.93 1.54
CA LYS A 108 -16.28 -8.97 2.09
C LYS A 108 -17.68 -9.56 2.13
N PHE A 109 -18.09 -10.28 1.09
CA PHE A 109 -19.40 -10.94 1.05
C PHE A 109 -19.56 -11.95 2.20
N TYR A 110 -18.58 -12.82 2.46
CA TYR A 110 -18.66 -13.77 3.59
C TYR A 110 -18.57 -13.09 4.95
N LEU A 111 -17.66 -12.12 5.11
CA LEU A 111 -17.49 -11.41 6.38
C LEU A 111 -18.68 -10.50 6.72
N ALA A 112 -19.45 -10.06 5.74
CA ALA A 112 -20.65 -9.25 5.91
C ALA A 112 -21.80 -10.00 6.61
N GLN A 113 -21.79 -11.34 6.62
CA GLN A 113 -22.76 -12.17 7.34
C GLN A 113 -22.74 -11.95 8.86
N GLN A 114 -21.63 -11.43 9.39
CA GLN A 114 -21.48 -11.06 10.79
C GLN A 114 -21.04 -9.60 10.88
N PRO A 115 -21.91 -8.68 11.33
CA PRO A 115 -21.58 -7.27 11.41
C PRO A 115 -20.30 -7.02 12.20
N GLN A 116 -19.32 -6.38 11.57
CA GLN A 116 -18.01 -6.14 12.17
C GLN A 116 -17.36 -4.86 11.64
N ILE A 117 -16.52 -4.25 12.48
CA ILE A 117 -15.74 -3.09 12.06
C ILE A 117 -14.58 -3.58 11.18
N VAL A 118 -14.39 -2.94 10.04
CA VAL A 118 -13.26 -3.23 9.15
C VAL A 118 -12.53 -1.94 8.82
N PHE A 119 -11.25 -2.08 8.50
CA PHE A 119 -10.42 -1.04 7.92
C PHE A 119 -10.13 -1.38 6.46
N GLU A 120 -10.36 -0.42 5.57
CA GLU A 120 -9.99 -0.55 4.17
C GLU A 120 -9.46 0.76 3.61
N ARG A 121 -8.31 0.70 2.93
CA ARG A 121 -7.71 1.88 2.32
C ARG A 121 -6.97 1.54 1.03
N ASP A 122 -7.24 2.34 0.00
CA ASP A 122 -6.47 2.41 -1.23
C ASP A 122 -5.39 3.50 -1.10
N TYR A 123 -4.13 3.09 -1.23
CA TYR A 123 -2.94 3.94 -1.10
C TYR A 123 -2.39 4.40 -2.44
N ARG A 124 -2.95 3.97 -3.58
CA ARG A 124 -2.40 4.26 -4.92
C ARG A 124 -2.30 5.76 -5.23
N HIS A 125 -3.14 6.55 -4.58
CA HIS A 125 -3.20 8.01 -4.74
C HIS A 125 -2.68 8.78 -3.53
N ASP A 126 -2.17 8.10 -2.49
CA ASP A 126 -1.72 8.72 -1.26
C ASP A 126 -0.19 8.80 -1.17
N ASN A 127 0.38 9.93 -1.58
CA ASN A 127 1.82 10.18 -1.57
C ASN A 127 2.43 10.38 -0.17
N ARG A 128 1.64 10.39 0.91
CA ARG A 128 2.15 10.56 2.29
C ARG A 128 2.64 9.23 2.88
N GLU A 129 2.17 8.13 2.33
CA GLU A 129 2.42 6.77 2.83
C GLU A 129 3.52 6.05 2.03
N ASN A 130 3.85 4.83 2.46
CA ASN A 130 4.81 3.95 1.78
C ASN A 130 4.66 3.95 0.25
N ALA A 131 5.77 4.15 -0.46
CA ALA A 131 5.84 4.10 -1.93
C ALA A 131 5.32 2.78 -2.52
N HIS A 132 5.41 1.69 -1.74
CA HIS A 132 5.06 0.33 -2.15
C HIS A 132 3.62 -0.06 -1.83
N ALA A 133 2.96 0.62 -0.88
CA ALA A 133 1.60 0.27 -0.49
C ALA A 133 0.60 0.56 -1.62
N MET A 134 -0.27 -0.41 -1.92
CA MET A 134 -1.35 -0.24 -2.90
C MET A 134 -2.72 -0.31 -2.25
N HIS A 135 -3.07 -1.39 -1.55
CA HIS A 135 -4.39 -1.56 -0.94
C HIS A 135 -4.28 -2.40 0.32
N ALA A 136 -4.96 -2.02 1.40
CA ALA A 136 -5.12 -2.84 2.59
C ALA A 136 -6.59 -3.05 2.92
N PHE A 137 -6.94 -4.27 3.31
CA PHE A 137 -8.20 -4.63 3.94
C PHE A 137 -7.91 -5.45 5.20
N ILE A 138 -8.50 -5.06 6.32
CA ILE A 138 -8.25 -5.67 7.63
C ILE A 138 -9.57 -5.77 8.40
N SER A 139 -9.92 -6.97 8.82
CA SER A 139 -11.01 -7.26 9.74
C SER A 139 -10.47 -7.82 11.06
N ASN A 140 -11.37 -8.17 11.99
CA ASN A 140 -10.97 -8.81 13.25
C ASN A 140 -10.30 -10.19 13.07
N SER A 141 -10.47 -10.82 11.91
CA SER A 141 -10.10 -12.21 11.65
C SER A 141 -9.35 -12.43 10.33
N PHE A 142 -9.24 -11.40 9.49
CA PHE A 142 -8.60 -11.48 8.19
C PHE A 142 -7.77 -10.25 7.85
N TYR A 143 -6.57 -10.45 7.33
CA TYR A 143 -5.67 -9.43 6.83
C TYR A 143 -5.37 -9.70 5.36
N PHE A 144 -5.49 -8.66 4.53
CA PHE A 144 -5.23 -8.73 3.10
C PHE A 144 -4.59 -7.46 2.58
N TYR A 145 -3.41 -7.59 1.98
CA TYR A 145 -2.58 -6.45 1.62
C TYR A 145 -1.94 -6.63 0.25
N LEU A 146 -2.10 -5.63 -0.61
CA LEU A 146 -1.45 -5.54 -1.92
C LEU A 146 -0.32 -4.51 -1.86
N GLU A 147 0.88 -4.94 -2.25
CA GLU A 147 2.05 -4.08 -2.41
C GLU A 147 2.69 -4.22 -3.80
N CYS A 148 3.39 -3.17 -4.23
CA CYS A 148 4.28 -3.18 -5.38
C CYS A 148 5.72 -3.05 -4.87
N ASP A 149 6.52 -4.11 -5.03
CA ASP A 149 7.88 -4.14 -4.50
C ASP A 149 8.85 -3.19 -5.24
N PHE A 150 10.12 -3.18 -4.83
CA PHE A 150 11.15 -2.32 -5.42
C PHE A 150 11.56 -2.73 -6.85
N VAL A 151 11.19 -3.93 -7.29
CA VAL A 151 11.41 -4.44 -8.65
C VAL A 151 10.12 -4.32 -9.49
N PHE A 152 9.11 -3.61 -8.98
CA PHE A 152 7.83 -3.40 -9.64
C PHE A 152 6.99 -4.67 -9.80
N HIS A 153 7.18 -5.68 -8.95
CA HIS A 153 6.31 -6.85 -8.89
C HIS A 153 5.21 -6.63 -7.86
N TYR A 154 3.97 -6.95 -8.23
CA TYR A 154 2.87 -6.94 -7.28
C TYR A 154 2.91 -8.19 -6.40
N LYS A 155 2.61 -8.02 -5.12
CA LYS A 155 2.58 -9.09 -4.12
C LYS A 155 1.39 -8.90 -3.20
N ILE A 156 0.83 -10.03 -2.80
CA ILE A 156 -0.29 -10.13 -1.87
C ILE A 156 0.23 -10.77 -0.58
N GLU A 157 0.10 -10.07 0.53
CA GLU A 157 0.30 -10.62 1.88
C GLU A 157 -1.06 -10.86 2.53
N PHE A 158 -1.24 -12.01 3.18
CA PHE A 158 -2.47 -12.32 3.90
C PHE A 158 -2.21 -13.01 5.25
N ALA A 159 -3.16 -12.92 6.17
CA ALA A 159 -3.13 -13.65 7.43
C ALA A 159 -4.56 -13.92 7.94
N PHE A 160 -4.73 -15.01 8.67
CA PHE A 160 -5.97 -15.37 9.34
C PHE A 160 -5.81 -15.30 10.86
N HIS A 161 -6.92 -15.05 11.55
CA HIS A 161 -7.01 -15.18 13.00
C HIS A 161 -8.43 -15.60 13.39
N ASP A 162 -8.60 -16.83 13.88
CA ASP A 162 -9.88 -17.39 14.31
C ASP A 162 -11.02 -17.16 13.29
N CYS A 163 -10.69 -17.30 11.99
CA CYS A 163 -11.62 -17.00 10.90
C CYS A 163 -12.49 -18.21 10.56
N ALA A 164 -13.81 -18.10 10.75
CA ALA A 164 -14.77 -19.17 10.45
C ALA A 164 -14.78 -19.59 8.96
N TYR A 165 -14.35 -18.71 8.06
CA TYR A 165 -14.32 -18.94 6.62
C TYR A 165 -12.90 -19.22 6.09
N GLU A 166 -11.92 -19.49 6.97
CA GLU A 166 -10.51 -19.66 6.57
C GLU A 166 -10.33 -20.66 5.44
N SER A 167 -10.92 -21.87 5.53
CA SER A 167 -10.81 -22.89 4.48
C SER A 167 -11.30 -22.36 3.13
N LYS A 168 -12.40 -21.61 3.13
CA LYS A 168 -12.99 -21.04 1.92
C LYS A 168 -12.11 -19.96 1.32
N PHE A 169 -11.53 -19.11 2.16
CA PHE A 169 -10.61 -18.06 1.72
C PHE A 169 -9.30 -18.65 1.19
N ARG A 170 -8.79 -19.73 1.82
CA ARG A 170 -7.65 -20.49 1.30
C ARG A 170 -7.95 -21.11 -0.06
N ASP A 171 -9.16 -21.66 -0.26
CA ASP A 171 -9.60 -22.20 -1.55
C ASP A 171 -9.76 -21.12 -2.63
N LEU A 172 -10.22 -19.93 -2.25
CA LEU A 172 -10.25 -18.79 -3.17
C LEU A 172 -8.82 -18.43 -3.58
N LEU A 173 -7.92 -18.23 -2.61
CA LEU A 173 -6.52 -17.88 -2.86
C LEU A 173 -5.78 -18.95 -3.67
N SER A 174 -6.08 -20.24 -3.46
CA SER A 174 -5.43 -21.36 -4.16
C SER A 174 -5.73 -21.42 -5.65
N ARG A 175 -6.92 -20.99 -6.08
CA ARG A 175 -7.27 -20.86 -7.50
C ARG A 175 -6.38 -19.87 -8.25
N PHE A 176 -5.74 -18.96 -7.52
CA PHE A 176 -4.85 -17.94 -8.04
C PHE A 176 -3.36 -18.23 -7.75
N GLN A 177 -3.02 -19.37 -7.13
CA GLN A 177 -1.66 -19.76 -6.70
C GLN A 177 -0.71 -20.15 -7.85
N LEU A 178 -0.83 -19.54 -9.02
CA LEU A 178 0.16 -19.75 -10.07
C LEU A 178 1.50 -19.05 -9.78
N ASN A 179 1.58 -18.15 -8.82
CA ASN A 179 2.77 -17.32 -8.62
C ASN A 179 3.20 -17.17 -7.16
N LYS A 180 4.54 -17.14 -6.96
CA LYS A 180 5.29 -16.82 -5.71
C LYS A 180 5.00 -15.41 -5.13
N GLN A 181 3.91 -14.79 -5.57
CA GLN A 181 3.50 -13.42 -5.29
C GLN A 181 2.46 -13.35 -4.18
N ILE A 182 1.83 -14.46 -3.81
CA ILE A 182 0.92 -14.53 -2.67
C ILE A 182 1.65 -15.20 -1.51
N LYS A 183 1.62 -14.58 -0.33
CA LYS A 183 2.32 -15.07 0.85
C LYS A 183 1.47 -14.92 2.11
N GLU A 184 1.36 -16.00 2.87
CA GLU A 184 0.84 -15.92 4.23
C GLU A 184 1.91 -15.35 5.18
N VAL A 185 1.52 -14.41 6.03
CA VAL A 185 2.42 -13.74 6.97
C VAL A 185 1.95 -13.92 8.41
N ALA A 186 2.90 -14.12 9.31
CA ALA A 186 2.63 -14.06 10.74
C ALA A 186 2.72 -12.61 11.21
N LEU A 187 1.58 -12.01 11.58
CA LEU A 187 1.54 -10.64 12.09
C LEU A 187 2.14 -10.57 13.50
N GLN A 188 2.96 -9.53 13.73
CA GLN A 188 3.62 -9.27 15.00
C GLN A 188 3.06 -7.97 15.61
N PRO A 189 2.89 -7.88 16.94
CA PRO A 189 3.16 -8.91 17.96
C PRO A 189 2.10 -10.02 18.04
N SER A 190 0.85 -9.74 17.71
CA SER A 190 -0.19 -10.73 17.46
C SER A 190 -1.28 -10.11 16.59
N PHE A 191 -2.10 -10.93 15.92
CA PHE A 191 -3.14 -10.42 15.03
C PHE A 191 -4.13 -9.48 15.77
N PRO A 192 -4.70 -9.83 16.94
CA PRO A 192 -5.59 -8.92 17.68
C PRO A 192 -4.96 -7.58 18.04
N ILE A 193 -3.70 -7.58 18.48
CA ILE A 193 -2.98 -6.36 18.86
C ILE A 193 -2.75 -5.49 17.63
N PHE A 194 -2.33 -6.10 16.52
CA PHE A 194 -2.15 -5.42 15.25
C PHE A 194 -3.46 -4.77 14.76
N TYR A 195 -4.55 -5.52 14.73
CA TYR A 195 -5.86 -5.01 14.31
C TYR A 195 -6.35 -3.83 15.17
N LYS A 196 -6.26 -3.95 16.49
CA LYS A 196 -6.60 -2.84 17.41
C LYS A 196 -5.73 -1.60 17.17
N ALA A 197 -4.44 -1.79 16.94
CA ALA A 197 -3.53 -0.68 16.64
C ALA A 197 -3.87 0.01 15.31
N VAL A 198 -4.23 -0.76 14.28
CA VAL A 198 -4.69 -0.20 13.00
C VAL A 198 -5.92 0.68 13.22
N LEU A 199 -6.94 0.18 13.92
CA LEU A 199 -8.16 0.95 14.17
C LEU A 199 -7.92 2.22 15.00
N ALA A 200 -6.98 2.19 15.95
CA ALA A 200 -6.67 3.33 16.81
C ALA A 200 -5.91 4.46 16.11
N ILE A 201 -5.20 4.16 15.02
CA ILE A 201 -4.22 5.07 14.41
C ILE A 201 -4.68 5.57 13.04
N GLN A 202 -5.39 4.72 12.30
CA GLN A 202 -5.86 5.08 10.96
C GLN A 202 -7.00 6.10 11.04
N ASP A 203 -7.08 6.95 10.00
CA ASP A 203 -8.15 7.94 9.88
C ASP A 203 -9.53 7.24 9.87
N PRO A 204 -10.47 7.62 10.76
CA PRO A 204 -11.77 6.98 10.88
C PRO A 204 -12.57 6.88 9.57
N LYS A 205 -12.32 7.74 8.58
CA LYS A 205 -13.00 7.67 7.28
C LYS A 205 -12.72 6.39 6.48
N TYR A 206 -11.65 5.67 6.81
CA TYR A 206 -11.29 4.38 6.21
C TYR A 206 -11.78 3.18 7.04
N THR A 207 -12.49 3.46 8.13
CA THR A 207 -13.04 2.46 9.04
C THR A 207 -14.55 2.49 8.94
N TYR A 208 -15.18 1.34 8.73
CA TYR A 208 -16.64 1.25 8.59
C TYR A 208 -17.19 -0.08 9.12
N LEU A 209 -18.50 -0.10 9.38
CA LEU A 209 -19.22 -1.32 9.74
C LEU A 209 -19.53 -2.11 8.46
N LEU A 210 -18.89 -3.26 8.29
CA LEU A 210 -19.22 -4.22 7.23
C LEU A 210 -20.44 -5.04 7.68
N LYS A 211 -21.48 -5.06 6.85
CA LYS A 211 -22.73 -5.81 7.06
C LYS A 211 -23.33 -6.21 5.71
N GLU A 212 -24.16 -7.25 5.70
CA GLU A 212 -24.93 -7.67 4.53
C GLU A 212 -25.78 -6.49 4.01
N GLN A 213 -25.71 -6.25 2.69
CA GLN A 213 -26.46 -5.18 2.02
C GLN A 213 -27.86 -5.65 1.64
#